data_AF-A0A2T6DX98-F1
#
_entry.id   AF-A0A2T6DX98-F1
#
_cell.length_a   1.000
_cell.length_b   1.000
_cell.length_c   1.000
_cell.angle_alpha   90.00
_cell.angle_beta   90.00
_cell.angle_gamma   90.00
#
_symmetry.space_group_name_H-M   'P 1'
#
loop_
_entity.id
_entity.type
_entity.pdbx_description
1 polymer ?
#
loop_
_entity_poly.entity_id
_entity_poly.type
_entity_poly.pdbx_seq_one_letter_code
_entity_poly.pdbx_strand_id
1 'polypeptide(L)'
;MKLVVILSILVACAPGCASRLARLVPTAQKDRGLGTAYATAVVIKATDQAQGIREEYAWLKDHFPSARAAAIENTGDGEIVFGHRTESHNGRFFSVHTLVLPDGSLRSVYFDITSYFGKSRS
;
A
#
# COMPACT_ATOMS: atom_id res chain seq x y z
N MET A 1 -9.85 -66.73 -26.44
CA MET A 1 -8.56 -66.38 -27.07
C MET A 1 -8.69 -64.99 -27.68
N LYS A 2 -7.66 -64.17 -27.49
CA LYS A 2 -7.55 -62.77 -27.94
C LYS A 2 -7.61 -62.69 -29.48
N LEU A 3 -8.26 -61.67 -30.03
CA LEU A 3 -7.64 -60.85 -31.08
C LEU A 3 -8.34 -59.48 -31.20
N VAL A 4 -7.51 -58.45 -31.33
CA VAL A 4 -7.79 -57.01 -31.35
C VAL A 4 -7.44 -56.49 -32.75
N VAL A 5 -8.28 -55.66 -33.38
CA VAL A 5 -7.92 -54.64 -34.40
C VAL A 5 -9.05 -53.58 -34.39
N ILE A 6 -8.93 -52.44 -33.68
CA ILE A 6 -8.37 -51.12 -34.07
C ILE A 6 -9.26 -50.29 -35.02
N LEU A 7 -9.51 -49.04 -34.56
CA LEU A 7 -9.68 -47.78 -35.31
C LEU A 7 -11.09 -47.35 -35.74
N SER A 8 -11.59 -46.30 -35.09
CA SER A 8 -11.85 -45.02 -35.77
C SER A 8 -12.11 -43.91 -34.76
N ILE A 9 -11.25 -42.88 -34.84
CA ILE A 9 -11.27 -41.63 -34.10
C ILE A 9 -12.32 -40.71 -34.73
N LEU A 10 -13.20 -40.11 -33.92
CA LEU A 10 -13.91 -38.89 -34.28
C LEU A 10 -13.87 -37.94 -33.09
N VAL A 11 -12.84 -37.08 -33.11
CA VAL A 11 -12.73 -35.89 -32.27
C VAL A 11 -13.71 -34.86 -32.83
N ALA A 12 -14.80 -34.60 -32.11
CA ALA A 12 -15.64 -33.44 -32.35
C ALA A 12 -15.05 -32.25 -31.59
N CYS A 13 -14.35 -31.39 -32.33
CA CYS A 13 -13.85 -30.11 -31.85
C CYS A 13 -15.03 -29.14 -31.73
N ALA A 14 -15.46 -28.83 -30.50
CA ALA A 14 -16.41 -27.74 -30.27
C ALA A 14 -15.64 -26.40 -30.21
N PRO A 15 -16.02 -25.39 -31.00
CA PRO A 15 -15.32 -24.11 -31.07
C PRO A 15 -15.57 -23.26 -29.82
N GLY A 16 -14.47 -22.90 -29.16
CA GLY A 16 -14.22 -21.66 -28.44
C GLY A 16 -15.41 -20.87 -27.88
N CYS A 17 -15.86 -21.22 -26.68
CA CYS A 17 -16.29 -20.21 -25.73
C CYS A 17 -15.04 -19.51 -25.20
N ALA A 18 -14.60 -18.47 -25.90
CA ALA A 18 -13.64 -17.51 -25.39
C ALA A 18 -14.29 -16.80 -24.18
N SER A 19 -14.15 -17.39 -23.00
CA SER A 19 -14.35 -16.70 -21.74
C SER A 19 -13.40 -15.51 -21.79
N ARG A 20 -13.97 -14.33 -22.03
CA ARG A 20 -13.29 -13.05 -21.90
C ARG A 20 -12.89 -12.97 -20.43
N LEU A 21 -11.69 -13.45 -20.11
CA LEU A 21 -11.03 -13.16 -18.85
C LEU A 21 -10.97 -11.65 -18.81
N ALA A 22 -11.90 -11.04 -18.08
CA ALA A 22 -11.77 -9.69 -17.61
C ALA A 22 -10.45 -9.71 -16.84
N ARG A 23 -9.39 -9.29 -17.53
CA ARG A 23 -8.10 -9.02 -16.93
C ARG A 23 -8.44 -7.98 -15.90
N LEU A 24 -8.51 -8.39 -14.63
CA LEU A 24 -8.46 -7.49 -13.49
C LEU A 24 -7.16 -6.74 -13.70
N VAL A 25 -7.24 -5.57 -14.35
CA VAL A 25 -6.15 -4.61 -14.37
C VAL A 25 -5.97 -4.28 -12.90
N PRO A 26 -4.83 -4.63 -12.28
CA PRO A 26 -4.59 -4.21 -10.92
C PRO A 26 -4.74 -2.70 -10.91
N THR A 27 -5.53 -2.17 -9.98
CA THR A 27 -5.75 -0.74 -9.75
C THR A 27 -4.49 -0.04 -9.23
N ALA A 28 -3.31 -0.41 -9.74
CA ALA A 28 -1.99 0.09 -9.37
C ALA A 28 -1.77 1.57 -9.76
N GLN A 29 -2.73 2.19 -10.42
CA GLN A 29 -2.68 3.62 -10.74
C GLN A 29 -3.27 4.51 -9.64
N LYS A 30 -4.08 3.98 -8.71
CA LYS A 30 -4.80 4.80 -7.73
C LYS A 30 -3.92 5.32 -6.57
N ASP A 31 -2.74 4.73 -6.36
CA ASP A 31 -1.90 5.01 -5.19
C ASP A 31 -0.62 5.82 -5.49
N ARG A 32 -0.44 6.31 -6.73
CA ARG A 32 0.72 7.14 -7.05
C ARG A 32 0.67 8.44 -6.25
N GLY A 33 1.68 8.66 -5.40
CA GLY A 33 1.79 9.83 -4.55
C GLY A 33 1.06 9.73 -3.21
N LEU A 34 0.43 8.59 -2.89
CA LEU A 34 -0.24 8.40 -1.60
C LEU A 34 0.69 7.85 -0.50
N GLY A 35 1.98 7.66 -0.78
CA GLY A 35 2.93 7.19 0.23
C GLY A 35 2.65 5.79 0.72
N THR A 36 2.20 4.84 -0.11
CA THR A 36 1.82 3.49 0.35
C THR A 36 3.00 2.53 0.58
N ALA A 37 4.22 2.94 0.23
CA ALA A 37 5.44 2.16 0.43
C ALA A 37 6.68 3.08 0.49
N TYR A 38 7.82 2.56 0.92
CA TYR A 38 9.11 3.28 0.92
C TYR A 38 9.48 3.87 -0.45
N ALA A 39 9.22 3.14 -1.53
CA ALA A 39 9.53 3.58 -2.90
C ALA A 39 8.62 4.71 -3.39
N THR A 40 7.44 4.86 -2.79
CA THR A 40 6.42 5.86 -3.15
C THR A 40 6.17 6.86 -2.03
N ALA A 41 7.07 6.92 -1.04
CA ALA A 41 6.95 7.76 0.13
C ALA A 41 6.73 9.23 -0.24
N VAL A 42 5.87 9.91 0.52
CA VAL A 42 5.59 11.34 0.36
C VAL A 42 6.85 12.12 0.75
N VAL A 43 7.26 13.04 -0.11
CA VAL A 43 8.41 13.92 0.14
C VAL A 43 7.90 15.31 0.48
N ILE A 44 8.23 15.78 1.68
CA ILE A 44 7.89 17.12 2.17
C ILE A 44 9.15 17.98 2.16
N LYS A 45 9.02 19.22 1.67
CA LYS A 45 10.08 20.22 1.75
C LYS A 45 9.95 20.98 3.07
N ALA A 46 10.85 20.71 4.01
CA ALA A 46 10.91 21.39 5.29
C ALA A 46 12.36 21.74 5.67
N THR A 47 12.53 22.83 6.41
CA THR A 47 13.84 23.30 6.88
C THR A 47 14.26 22.65 8.19
N ASP A 48 13.29 22.32 9.04
CA ASP A 48 13.50 21.74 10.36
C ASP A 48 12.45 20.65 10.63
N GLN A 49 12.71 19.82 11.64
CA GLN A 49 11.86 18.69 11.99
C GLN A 49 10.46 19.15 12.43
N ALA A 50 10.36 20.26 13.16
CA ALA A 50 9.08 20.76 13.63
C ALA A 50 8.19 21.22 12.46
N GLN A 51 8.77 21.86 11.45
CA GLN A 51 8.08 22.18 10.21
C GLN A 51 7.70 20.91 9.47
N GLY A 52 8.62 19.96 9.28
CA GLY A 52 8.35 18.70 8.59
C GLY A 52 7.14 17.98 9.18
N ILE A 53 7.10 17.82 10.50
CA ILE A 53 5.97 17.19 11.20
C ILE A 53 4.66 17.94 10.97
N ARG A 54 4.64 19.28 11.03
CA ARG A 54 3.41 20.05 10.78
C ARG A 54 2.89 19.83 9.36
N GLU A 55 3.78 19.83 8.38
CA GLU A 55 3.42 19.60 6.98
C GLU A 55 2.97 18.14 6.74
N GLU A 56 3.55 17.14 7.44
CA GLU A 56 3.09 15.75 7.40
C GLU A 56 1.61 15.66 7.81
N TYR A 57 1.27 16.23 8.98
CA TYR A 57 -0.10 16.23 9.47
C TYR A 57 -1.06 17.03 8.57
N ALA A 58 -0.61 18.16 8.01
CA ALA A 58 -1.40 18.92 7.04
C ALA A 58 -1.70 18.10 5.79
N TRP A 59 -0.69 17.41 5.25
CA TRP A 59 -0.84 16.54 4.09
C TRP A 59 -1.81 15.39 4.38
N LEU A 60 -1.69 14.72 5.53
CA LEU A 60 -2.59 13.65 5.94
C LEU A 60 -4.04 14.12 6.02
N LYS A 61 -4.29 15.30 6.62
CA LYS A 61 -5.62 15.88 6.73
C LYS A 61 -6.24 16.21 5.37
N ASP A 62 -5.43 16.69 4.43
CA ASP A 62 -5.89 17.02 3.07
C ASP A 62 -6.23 15.76 2.26
N HIS A 63 -5.40 14.72 2.35
CA HIS A 63 -5.53 13.51 1.53
C HIS A 63 -6.47 12.47 2.15
N PHE A 64 -6.64 12.49 3.47
CA PHE A 64 -7.47 11.55 4.23
C PHE A 64 -8.38 12.29 5.24
N PRO A 65 -9.26 13.20 4.78
CA PRO A 65 -10.02 14.11 5.66
C PRO A 65 -10.98 13.40 6.63
N SER A 66 -11.42 12.18 6.28
CA SER A 66 -12.32 11.37 7.10
C SER A 66 -11.60 10.25 7.87
N ALA A 67 -10.28 10.13 7.72
CA ALA A 67 -9.52 9.15 8.47
C ALA A 67 -9.13 9.72 9.85
N ARG A 68 -8.92 8.82 10.81
CA ARG A 68 -8.29 9.16 12.10
C ARG A 68 -6.90 8.55 12.17
N ALA A 69 -6.02 9.14 12.97
CA ALA A 69 -4.80 8.46 13.36
C ALA A 69 -5.15 7.21 14.18
N ALA A 70 -4.46 6.10 13.92
CA ALA A 70 -4.44 4.99 14.85
C ALA A 70 -3.75 5.44 16.15
N ALA A 71 -4.18 4.93 17.29
CA ALA A 71 -3.45 5.12 18.55
C ALA A 71 -2.67 3.83 18.85
N ILE A 72 -3.42 2.81 19.25
CA ILE A 72 -3.01 1.43 19.37
C ILE A 72 -4.21 0.63 18.84
N GLU A 73 -4.03 -0.10 17.74
CA GLU A 73 -5.10 -0.89 17.15
C GLU A 73 -4.75 -2.38 17.26
N ASN A 74 -5.71 -3.21 17.65
CA ASN A 74 -5.58 -4.67 17.55
C ASN A 74 -6.10 -5.10 16.20
N THR A 75 -5.25 -5.67 15.36
CA THR A 75 -5.71 -6.39 14.18
C THR A 75 -6.23 -7.75 14.64
N GLY A 76 -7.31 -8.26 14.05
CA GLY A 76 -8.03 -9.45 14.54
C GLY A 76 -7.21 -10.75 14.61
N ASP A 77 -5.96 -10.72 14.15
CA ASP A 77 -4.94 -11.76 14.22
C ASP A 77 -4.00 -11.64 15.44
N GLY A 78 -4.21 -10.66 16.31
CA GLY A 78 -3.43 -10.45 17.54
C GLY A 78 -2.19 -9.57 17.36
N GLU A 79 -2.00 -8.94 16.19
CA GLU A 79 -0.96 -7.93 16.00
C GLU A 79 -1.40 -6.57 16.59
N ILE A 80 -0.45 -5.87 17.21
CA ILE A 80 -0.63 -4.54 17.78
C ILE A 80 0.01 -3.53 16.82
N VAL A 81 -0.81 -2.63 16.29
CA VAL A 81 -0.35 -1.58 15.37
C VAL A 81 -0.29 -0.24 16.09
N PHE A 82 0.87 0.39 16.02
CA PHE A 82 1.09 1.75 16.53
C PHE A 82 0.73 2.79 15.47
N GLY A 83 0.13 3.90 15.93
CA GLY A 83 -0.29 5.02 15.10
C GLY A 83 0.81 5.71 14.32
N HIS A 84 2.00 5.78 14.91
CA HIS A 84 3.14 6.47 14.33
C HIS A 84 4.42 5.78 14.74
N ARG A 85 5.38 5.69 13.81
CA ARG A 85 6.73 5.21 14.08
C ARG A 85 7.74 5.83 13.12
N THR A 86 8.98 5.88 13.57
CA THR A 86 10.12 6.30 12.74
C THR A 86 10.98 5.09 12.43
N GLU A 87 11.34 4.91 11.16
CA GLU A 87 12.10 3.76 10.68
C GLU A 87 13.28 4.21 9.82
N SER A 88 14.35 3.42 9.80
CA SER A 88 15.46 3.57 8.85
C SER A 88 15.39 2.46 7.82
N HIS A 89 15.48 2.82 6.53
CA HIS A 89 15.48 1.86 5.43
C HIS A 89 16.43 2.33 4.32
N ASN A 90 17.43 1.52 3.97
CA ASN A 90 18.44 1.83 2.96
C ASN A 90 19.12 3.21 3.14
N GLY A 91 19.47 3.56 4.38
CA GLY A 91 20.16 4.82 4.70
C GLY A 91 19.27 6.07 4.68
N ARG A 92 17.96 5.92 4.50
CA ARG A 92 16.96 6.99 4.59
C ARG A 92 16.12 6.82 5.84
N PHE A 93 15.60 7.93 6.34
CA PHE A 93 14.71 7.97 7.50
C PHE A 93 13.27 8.19 7.02
N PHE A 94 12.35 7.43 7.62
CA PHE A 94 10.93 7.49 7.28
C PHE A 94 10.07 7.71 8.52
N SER A 95 9.03 8.50 8.37
CA SER A 95 7.92 8.64 9.32
C SER A 95 6.74 7.85 8.75
N VAL A 96 6.29 6.83 9.46
CA VAL A 96 5.17 5.98 9.03
C VAL A 96 3.97 6.23 9.92
N HIS A 97 2.89 6.71 9.32
CA HIS A 97 1.62 6.99 9.99
C HIS A 97 0.60 5.92 9.62
N THR A 98 0.07 5.24 10.62
CA THR A 98 -1.07 4.33 10.48
C THR A 98 -2.36 5.11 10.69
N LEU A 99 -3.24 5.06 9.71
CA LEU A 99 -4.57 5.66 9.74
C LEU A 99 -5.65 4.59 9.84
N VAL A 100 -6.77 4.92 10.47
CA VAL A 100 -8.01 4.15 10.40
C VAL A 100 -8.95 4.86 9.46
N LEU A 101 -9.31 4.19 8.36
CA LEU A 101 -10.20 4.69 7.32
C LEU A 101 -11.68 4.59 7.76
N PRO A 102 -12.61 5.28 7.08
CA PRO A 102 -14.04 5.25 7.45
C PRO A 102 -14.68 3.86 7.43
N ASP A 103 -14.14 2.93 6.65
CA ASP A 103 -14.58 1.53 6.59
C ASP A 103 -13.97 0.65 7.69
N GLY A 104 -13.16 1.24 8.58
CA GLY A 104 -12.45 0.57 9.66
C GLY A 104 -11.14 -0.09 9.23
N SER A 105 -10.79 -0.06 7.94
CA SER A 105 -9.51 -0.60 7.48
C SER A 105 -8.33 0.27 7.89
N LEU A 106 -7.17 -0.36 8.07
CA LEU A 106 -5.92 0.33 8.39
C LEU A 106 -5.17 0.70 7.12
N ARG A 107 -4.54 1.88 7.10
CA ARG A 107 -3.68 2.34 6.02
C ARG A 107 -2.40 2.97 6.56
N SER A 108 -1.25 2.48 6.10
CA SER A 108 0.05 3.10 6.38
C SER A 108 0.39 4.13 5.31
N VAL A 109 0.87 5.30 5.74
CA VAL A 109 1.41 6.36 4.90
C VAL A 109 2.86 6.60 5.30
N TYR A 110 3.76 6.52 4.31
CA TYR A 110 5.19 6.66 4.46
C TYR A 110 5.62 8.05 3.99
N PHE A 111 6.33 8.78 4.84
CA PHE A 111 6.99 10.04 4.51
C PHE A 111 8.49 9.85 4.52
N ASP A 112 9.20 10.33 3.48
CA ASP A 112 10.66 10.43 3.53
C ASP A 112 11.03 11.70 4.29
N ILE A 113 11.52 11.50 5.51
CA ILE A 113 11.89 12.58 6.43
C ILE A 113 13.40 12.85 6.43
N THR A 114 14.17 12.17 5.58
CA THR A 114 15.65 12.24 5.55
C THR A 114 16.16 13.68 5.48
N SER A 115 15.46 14.55 4.75
CA SER A 115 15.89 15.93 4.56
C SER A 115 15.76 16.83 5.80
N TYR A 116 14.94 16.45 6.79
CA TYR A 116 14.69 17.25 7.99
C TYR A 116 14.80 16.47 9.31
N PHE A 117 15.11 15.18 9.27
CA PHE A 117 15.27 14.35 10.46
C PHE A 117 16.38 14.91 11.37
N GLY A 118 16.04 15.12 12.65
CA GLY A 118 16.97 15.61 13.67
C GLY A 118 17.37 17.09 13.55
N LYS A 119 16.84 17.83 12.57
CA LYS A 119 17.14 19.25 12.41
C LYS A 119 16.29 20.11 13.35
N SER A 120 16.94 20.97 14.12
CA SER A 120 16.30 22.09 14.83
C SER A 120 16.60 23.40 14.11
N ARG A 121 15.78 24.44 14.32
CA ARG A 121 16.18 25.80 13.93
C ARG A 121 17.39 26.21 14.75
N SER A 122 18.48 26.55 14.08
CA SER A 122 19.62 27.28 14.66
C SER A 122 19.31 28.77 14.70
#